data_AF-A0A662SC65-F1
#
_entry.id   AF-A0A662SC65-F1
#
_cell.length_a   1.000
_cell.length_b   1.000
_cell.length_c   1.000
_cell.angle_alpha   90.00
_cell.angle_beta   90.00
_cell.angle_gamma   90.00
#
_symmetry.space_group_name_H-M   'P 1'
#
loop_
_entity.id
_entity.type
_entity.pdbx_description
1 polymer ?
#
loop_
_entity_poly.entity_id
_entity_poly.type
_entity_poly.pdbx_seq_one_letter_code
_entity_poly.pdbx_strand_id
1 'polypeptide(L)'
;MLLSLIIPPVAGLAPQITVSFEVLDVPALPGENIHVNVTVFNNENVKYRGWSSTLFTPWSNKYGYWEVEFLGVEGIANPSMVAVEFENPPSQVIKGYRGIAVMLESPPDFAENNPIPPGSLVKIMFRIAVPIDTPEGIYTLYAYHIAYTNTYFTISQVEVKVSAGQPPETSPPTTTPLPTTPPPTTPSPPTHPISILDIRDFLELADDAFLDMPCKADASSYAELKDIVLGSEYSEYIVTLGGPIVNNMSRLLDDMMGIEFKIEDDGGSLCVGGSMFSISWEEFGTHDYSVICVGELNDRAYLSCQGITRYGTWAASCYLRSLLSSSSTDFLEGVKIVVLEWIDMNGDMRVDREEVFALTVIYV
;
A
#
# COMPACT_ATOMS: atom_id res chain seq x y z
N MET A 1 -11.08 14.04 -18.76
CA MET A 1 -10.05 14.92 -18.15
C MET A 1 -8.70 14.28 -18.43
N LEU A 2 -7.77 14.96 -19.11
CA LEU A 2 -6.46 14.38 -19.44
C LEU A 2 -5.51 14.66 -18.27
N LEU A 3 -5.19 13.65 -17.45
CA LEU A 3 -4.10 13.74 -16.47
C LEU A 3 -2.84 13.21 -17.14
N SER A 4 -1.94 14.12 -17.52
CA SER A 4 -0.58 13.75 -17.92
C SER A 4 0.32 13.86 -16.71
N LEU A 5 0.64 12.72 -16.08
CA LEU A 5 1.70 12.66 -15.08
C LEU A 5 3.04 12.66 -15.82
N ILE A 6 3.69 13.83 -15.87
CA ILE A 6 5.09 13.91 -16.31
C ILE A 6 5.93 13.62 -15.06
N ILE A 7 6.47 12.41 -14.98
CA ILE A 7 7.47 12.08 -13.95
C ILE A 7 8.69 12.95 -14.25
N PRO A 8 9.15 13.84 -13.35
CA PRO A 8 10.35 14.62 -13.60
C PRO A 8 11.57 13.68 -13.63
N PRO A 9 12.53 13.89 -14.54
CA PRO A 9 13.75 13.10 -14.56
C PRO A 9 14.54 13.34 -13.27
N VAL A 10 15.00 12.25 -12.66
CA VAL A 10 16.16 12.30 -11.77
C VAL A 10 17.34 12.78 -12.62
N ALA A 11 17.97 13.89 -12.23
CA ALA A 11 19.01 14.52 -13.03
C ALA A 11 20.12 13.51 -13.36
N GLY A 12 20.29 13.21 -14.67
CA GLY A 12 21.33 12.30 -15.18
C GLY A 12 20.81 11.01 -15.84
N LEU A 13 19.51 10.70 -15.76
CA LEU A 13 18.90 9.57 -16.48
C LEU A 13 18.09 10.08 -17.68
N ALA A 14 18.48 9.67 -18.89
CA ALA A 14 17.72 9.85 -20.13
C ALA A 14 17.12 8.48 -20.55
N PRO A 15 16.13 8.46 -21.46
CA PRO A 15 14.77 9.01 -21.44
C PRO A 15 13.80 8.08 -20.68
N GLN A 16 12.62 8.59 -20.28
CA GLN A 16 11.63 7.86 -19.48
C GLN A 16 10.47 7.34 -20.35
N ILE A 17 10.07 6.08 -20.20
CA ILE A 17 8.73 5.65 -20.63
C ILE A 17 7.70 6.61 -20.01
N THR A 18 6.83 7.19 -20.82
CA THR A 18 5.71 8.00 -20.31
C THR A 18 4.45 7.17 -20.31
N VAL A 19 3.73 7.16 -19.19
CA VAL A 19 2.41 6.56 -19.09
C VAL A 19 1.40 7.66 -18.82
N SER A 20 0.31 7.69 -19.57
CA SER A 20 -0.79 8.64 -19.38
C SER A 20 -2.15 7.96 -19.41
N PHE A 21 -3.10 8.55 -18.70
CA PHE A 21 -4.44 8.00 -18.53
C PHE A 21 -5.48 8.97 -19.02
N GLU A 22 -6.51 8.40 -19.63
CA GLU A 22 -7.65 9.15 -20.10
C GLU A 22 -8.92 8.36 -19.82
N VAL A 23 -9.81 8.95 -19.00
CA VAL A 23 -11.19 8.49 -18.85
C VAL A 23 -12.03 9.23 -19.88
N LEU A 24 -12.67 8.49 -20.78
CA LEU A 24 -13.42 9.04 -21.90
C LEU A 24 -14.84 9.46 -21.51
N ASP A 25 -15.50 8.70 -20.62
CA ASP A 25 -16.92 8.86 -20.30
C ASP A 25 -17.11 9.43 -18.89
N VAL A 26 -16.89 10.73 -18.72
CA VAL A 26 -17.08 11.44 -17.45
C VAL A 26 -17.98 12.68 -17.59
N PRO A 27 -18.89 12.93 -16.64
CA PRO A 27 -19.16 12.12 -15.45
C PRO A 27 -19.87 10.80 -15.80
N ALA A 28 -19.60 9.75 -15.01
CA ALA A 28 -20.25 8.46 -15.15
C ALA A 28 -21.57 8.43 -14.38
N LEU A 29 -22.58 7.71 -14.88
CA LEU A 29 -23.78 7.40 -14.10
C LEU A 29 -23.70 5.97 -13.53
N PRO A 30 -24.30 5.69 -12.35
CA PRO A 30 -24.46 4.33 -11.86
C PRO A 30 -25.16 3.44 -12.88
N GLY A 31 -24.60 2.26 -13.15
CA GLY A 31 -25.08 1.32 -14.16
C GLY A 31 -24.54 1.53 -15.58
N GLU A 32 -23.75 2.59 -15.81
CA GLU A 32 -23.08 2.82 -17.10
C GLU A 32 -21.68 2.20 -17.15
N ASN A 33 -21.12 2.17 -18.36
CA ASN A 33 -19.74 1.80 -18.59
C ASN A 33 -18.89 3.05 -18.78
N ILE A 34 -17.70 3.05 -18.19
CA ILE A 34 -16.65 4.03 -18.51
C ILE A 34 -15.54 3.35 -19.30
N HIS A 35 -14.96 4.09 -20.26
CA HIS A 35 -13.81 3.66 -21.01
C HIS A 35 -12.56 4.37 -20.49
N VAL A 36 -11.52 3.57 -20.24
CA VAL A 36 -10.22 4.04 -19.78
C VAL A 36 -9.16 3.66 -20.79
N ASN A 37 -8.42 4.66 -21.27
CA ASN A 37 -7.24 4.48 -22.09
C ASN A 37 -5.99 4.64 -21.23
N VAL A 38 -5.09 3.66 -21.32
CA VAL A 38 -3.73 3.76 -20.83
C VAL A 38 -2.82 3.89 -22.04
N THR A 39 -2.12 5.01 -22.17
CA THR A 39 -1.16 5.25 -23.25
C THR A 39 0.25 5.15 -22.71
N VAL A 40 1.05 4.29 -23.30
CA VAL A 40 2.47 4.08 -22.99
C VAL A 40 3.29 4.59 -24.16
N PHE A 41 4.11 5.61 -23.95
CA PHE A 41 4.99 6.19 -24.96
C PHE A 41 6.44 5.86 -24.64
N ASN A 42 7.12 5.21 -25.59
CA ASN A 42 8.54 4.92 -25.47
C ASN A 42 9.36 6.10 -25.98
N ASN A 43 9.78 6.99 -25.08
CA ASN A 43 10.70 8.09 -25.38
C ASN A 43 12.16 7.64 -25.55
N GLU A 44 12.47 6.37 -25.34
CA GLU A 44 13.83 5.85 -25.43
C GLU A 44 14.26 5.61 -26.88
N ASN A 45 15.57 5.47 -27.08
CA ASN A 45 16.16 5.08 -28.36
C ASN A 45 16.30 3.55 -28.53
N VAL A 46 15.84 2.77 -27.55
CA VAL A 46 15.83 1.31 -27.56
C VAL A 46 14.41 0.76 -27.46
N LYS A 47 14.20 -0.45 -27.96
CA LYS A 47 12.91 -1.15 -27.83
C LYS A 47 12.67 -1.51 -26.37
N TYR A 48 11.47 -1.27 -25.89
CA TYR A 48 11.07 -1.61 -24.53
C TYR A 48 10.39 -2.97 -24.48
N ARG A 49 10.67 -3.76 -23.43
CA ARG A 49 10.28 -5.18 -23.30
C ARG A 49 9.73 -5.49 -21.91
N GLY A 50 8.96 -6.58 -21.81
CA GLY A 50 8.45 -7.11 -20.54
C GLY A 50 7.53 -6.12 -19.82
N TRP A 51 6.68 -5.42 -20.56
CA TRP A 51 5.78 -4.40 -20.01
C TRP A 51 4.48 -5.04 -19.52
N SER A 52 4.09 -4.70 -18.29
CA SER A 52 2.78 -5.00 -17.72
C SER A 52 2.08 -3.69 -17.30
N SER A 53 0.81 -3.58 -17.65
CA SER A 53 -0.10 -2.54 -17.15
C SER A 53 -1.25 -3.18 -16.41
N THR A 54 -1.42 -2.86 -15.14
CA THR A 54 -2.53 -3.34 -14.32
C THR A 54 -3.45 -2.18 -13.99
N LEU A 55 -4.76 -2.36 -14.21
CA LEU A 55 -5.79 -1.38 -13.84
C LEU A 55 -6.63 -1.93 -12.70
N PHE A 56 -6.68 -1.22 -11.58
CA PHE A 56 -7.45 -1.55 -10.38
C PHE A 56 -8.64 -0.62 -10.20
N THR A 57 -9.80 -1.21 -9.91
CA THR A 57 -11.06 -0.50 -9.67
C THR A 57 -11.60 -0.75 -8.27
N PRO A 58 -12.42 0.19 -7.74
CA PRO A 58 -13.01 0.05 -6.42
C PRO A 58 -13.89 -1.21 -6.27
N TRP A 59 -13.88 -1.73 -5.05
CA TRP A 59 -14.63 -2.87 -4.55
C TRP A 59 -15.15 -2.54 -3.14
N SER A 60 -16.44 -2.74 -2.93
CA SER A 60 -17.07 -2.61 -1.62
C SER A 60 -18.04 -3.75 -1.39
N ASN A 61 -18.04 -4.31 -0.18
CA ASN A 61 -19.04 -5.30 0.24
C ASN A 61 -20.48 -4.75 0.17
N LYS A 62 -20.64 -3.43 0.19
CA LYS A 62 -21.95 -2.75 0.19
C LYS A 62 -22.46 -2.42 -1.22
N TYR A 63 -21.56 -2.11 -2.15
CA TYR A 63 -21.91 -1.57 -3.48
C TYR A 63 -21.46 -2.47 -4.64
N GLY A 64 -20.86 -3.62 -4.34
CA GLY A 64 -20.36 -4.55 -5.34
C GLY A 64 -18.95 -4.21 -5.83
N TYR A 65 -18.54 -4.92 -6.88
CA TYR A 65 -17.26 -4.72 -7.57
C TYR A 65 -17.52 -3.96 -8.88
N TRP A 66 -16.67 -2.99 -9.18
CA TRP A 66 -16.66 -2.39 -10.51
C TRP A 66 -16.02 -3.39 -11.48
N GLU A 67 -16.77 -3.85 -12.47
CA GLU A 67 -16.29 -4.86 -13.41
C GLU A 67 -15.32 -4.25 -14.40
N VAL A 68 -14.08 -4.71 -14.42
CA VAL A 68 -13.12 -4.33 -15.45
C VAL A 68 -13.14 -5.36 -16.55
N GLU A 69 -13.09 -4.91 -17.79
CA GLU A 69 -12.92 -5.75 -18.98
C GLU A 69 -11.81 -5.13 -19.85
N PHE A 70 -10.89 -5.98 -20.29
CA PHE A 70 -9.91 -5.61 -21.33
C PHE A 70 -10.59 -5.60 -22.70
N LEU A 71 -10.55 -4.45 -23.39
CA LEU A 71 -11.15 -4.30 -24.72
C LEU A 71 -10.16 -4.57 -25.85
N GLY A 72 -8.88 -4.28 -25.62
CA GLY A 72 -7.86 -4.45 -26.64
C GLY A 72 -6.65 -3.55 -26.45
N VAL A 73 -5.76 -3.65 -27.43
CA VAL A 73 -4.49 -2.92 -27.46
C VAL A 73 -4.19 -2.48 -28.89
N GLU A 74 -3.68 -1.27 -29.03
CA GLU A 74 -3.24 -0.67 -30.30
C GLU A 74 -1.77 -0.28 -30.22
N GLY A 75 -1.11 -0.17 -31.38
CA GLY A 75 0.29 0.26 -31.46
C GLY A 75 1.34 -0.85 -31.29
N ILE A 76 0.91 -2.12 -31.29
CA ILE A 76 1.80 -3.29 -31.23
C ILE A 76 1.60 -4.20 -32.45
N ALA A 77 2.59 -5.05 -32.74
CA ALA A 77 2.61 -5.88 -33.95
C ALA A 77 1.65 -7.08 -33.90
N ASN A 78 1.47 -7.68 -32.73
CA ASN A 78 0.73 -8.93 -32.52
C ASN A 78 -0.27 -8.80 -31.35
N PRO A 79 -1.37 -8.05 -31.49
CA PRO A 79 -2.32 -7.79 -30.40
C PRO A 79 -2.95 -9.07 -29.84
N SER A 80 -3.05 -10.14 -30.62
CA SER A 80 -3.56 -11.45 -30.16
C SER A 80 -2.64 -12.20 -29.21
N MET A 81 -1.38 -11.75 -29.06
CA MET A 81 -0.39 -12.36 -28.17
C MET A 81 -0.29 -11.64 -26.81
N VAL A 82 -1.21 -10.70 -26.54
CA VAL A 82 -1.30 -10.05 -25.23
C VAL A 82 -1.98 -10.99 -24.24
N ALA A 83 -1.31 -11.21 -23.11
CA ALA A 83 -1.87 -11.97 -22.01
C ALA A 83 -2.65 -11.03 -21.09
N VAL A 84 -3.80 -11.50 -20.63
CA VAL A 84 -4.67 -10.80 -19.70
C VAL A 84 -4.87 -11.71 -18.51
N GLU A 85 -4.43 -11.25 -17.35
CA GLU A 85 -4.53 -12.00 -16.12
C GLU A 85 -5.30 -11.18 -15.08
N PHE A 86 -6.16 -11.85 -14.32
CA PHE A 86 -6.77 -11.22 -13.15
C PHE A 86 -5.74 -11.24 -12.03
N GLU A 87 -5.26 -10.07 -11.67
CA GLU A 87 -4.32 -9.91 -10.57
C GLU A 87 -5.03 -9.32 -9.36
N ASN A 88 -4.79 -9.95 -8.20
CA ASN A 88 -4.89 -9.19 -6.96
C ASN A 88 -3.72 -8.20 -6.95
N PRO A 89 -3.89 -6.97 -6.41
CA PRO A 89 -2.78 -6.03 -6.33
C PRO A 89 -1.54 -6.68 -5.71
N PRO A 90 -0.31 -6.29 -6.13
CA PRO A 90 0.96 -6.93 -5.75
C PRO A 90 1.15 -7.15 -4.26
N SER A 91 0.42 -6.38 -3.46
CA SER A 91 0.21 -6.58 -2.05
C SER A 91 -1.28 -6.40 -1.76
N GLN A 92 -1.84 -7.08 -0.76
CA GLN A 92 -3.23 -6.92 -0.29
C GLN A 92 -3.55 -5.49 0.24
N VAL A 93 -2.74 -4.47 -0.12
CA VAL A 93 -2.62 -3.14 0.49
C VAL A 93 -3.75 -2.19 0.11
N ILE A 94 -4.35 -2.31 -1.09
CA ILE A 94 -5.55 -1.53 -1.43
C ILE A 94 -6.80 -2.37 -1.17
N LYS A 95 -7.09 -2.65 0.11
CA LYS A 95 -8.32 -3.35 0.53
C LYS A 95 -9.53 -2.61 -0.05
N GLY A 96 -10.36 -3.34 -0.79
CA GLY A 96 -11.45 -2.72 -1.53
C GLY A 96 -11.11 -2.41 -2.99
N TYR A 97 -10.13 -3.06 -3.62
CA TYR A 97 -9.88 -2.94 -5.06
C TYR A 97 -9.59 -4.30 -5.72
N ARG A 98 -9.90 -4.42 -7.02
CA ARG A 98 -9.55 -5.58 -7.86
C ARG A 98 -9.09 -5.08 -9.22
N GLY A 99 -8.20 -5.83 -9.90
CA GLY A 99 -7.65 -5.37 -11.16
C GLY A 99 -7.47 -6.44 -12.23
N ILE A 100 -7.21 -5.94 -13.44
CA ILE A 100 -6.80 -6.73 -14.60
C ILE A 100 -5.41 -6.27 -14.99
N ALA A 101 -4.48 -7.23 -15.07
CA ALA A 101 -3.15 -7.04 -15.60
C ALA A 101 -3.14 -7.39 -17.08
N VAL A 102 -2.54 -6.51 -17.88
CA VAL A 102 -2.32 -6.67 -19.31
C VAL A 102 -0.82 -6.73 -19.55
N MET A 103 -0.34 -7.92 -19.89
CA MET A 103 1.07 -8.17 -20.15
C MET A 103 1.32 -8.16 -21.67
N LEU A 104 2.17 -7.23 -22.13
CA LEU A 104 2.56 -7.14 -23.53
C LEU A 104 3.62 -8.21 -23.90
N GLU A 105 4.41 -8.66 -22.91
CA GLU A 105 5.42 -9.70 -23.06
C GLU A 105 5.57 -10.45 -21.72
N SER A 106 5.29 -11.76 -21.70
CA SER A 106 5.44 -12.62 -20.51
C SER A 106 6.83 -13.26 -20.46
N PRO A 107 7.55 -13.23 -19.32
CA PRO A 107 8.79 -14.00 -19.12
C PRO A 107 8.52 -15.51 -18.90
N PRO A 108 9.43 -16.45 -19.25
CA PRO A 108 10.68 -16.31 -20.00
C PRO A 108 10.62 -16.88 -21.45
N ASP A 109 9.48 -17.40 -21.90
CA ASP A 109 9.41 -18.24 -23.11
C ASP A 109 8.89 -17.54 -24.39
N PHE A 110 8.49 -16.26 -24.30
CA PHE A 110 8.03 -15.50 -25.46
C PHE A 110 9.02 -14.42 -25.88
N ALA A 111 10.13 -14.85 -26.47
CA ALA A 111 10.92 -13.91 -27.26
C ALA A 111 10.03 -13.39 -28.42
N GLU A 112 9.82 -12.06 -28.47
CA GLU A 112 9.46 -11.30 -29.69
C GLU A 112 8.01 -10.84 -29.92
N ASN A 113 7.05 -11.05 -29.02
CA ASN A 113 5.66 -10.79 -29.42
C ASN A 113 5.32 -9.30 -29.62
N ASN A 114 5.57 -8.42 -28.65
CA ASN A 114 5.14 -7.01 -28.71
C ASN A 114 6.08 -6.03 -27.97
N PRO A 115 7.38 -5.94 -28.31
CA PRO A 115 8.21 -4.87 -27.78
C PRO A 115 7.66 -3.50 -28.22
N ILE A 116 7.72 -2.48 -27.37
CA ILE A 116 7.32 -1.10 -27.72
C ILE A 116 8.49 -0.43 -28.46
N PRO A 117 8.40 -0.12 -29.76
CA PRO A 117 9.51 0.51 -30.48
C PRO A 117 9.89 1.91 -29.95
N PRO A 118 11.15 2.35 -30.15
CA PRO A 118 11.57 3.74 -29.93
C PRO A 118 10.61 4.73 -30.61
N GLY A 119 10.18 5.77 -29.89
CA GLY A 119 9.31 6.82 -30.39
C GLY A 119 7.90 6.37 -30.77
N SER A 120 7.47 5.19 -30.32
CA SER A 120 6.12 4.66 -30.57
C SER A 120 5.23 4.76 -29.34
N LEU A 121 3.93 4.77 -29.57
CA LEU A 121 2.90 4.73 -28.54
C LEU A 121 2.13 3.41 -28.62
N VAL A 122 1.81 2.87 -27.44
CA VAL A 122 0.90 1.75 -27.26
C VAL A 122 -0.29 2.23 -26.46
N LYS A 123 -1.49 1.84 -26.89
CA LYS A 123 -2.73 2.21 -26.22
C LYS A 123 -3.43 0.95 -25.74
N ILE A 124 -3.69 0.85 -24.44
CA ILE A 124 -4.39 -0.26 -23.80
C ILE A 124 -5.75 0.26 -23.36
N MET A 125 -6.81 -0.45 -23.76
CA MET A 125 -8.19 0.01 -23.59
C MET A 125 -8.94 -0.91 -22.63
N PHE A 126 -9.61 -0.29 -21.67
CA PHE A 126 -10.43 -0.98 -20.67
C PHE A 126 -11.85 -0.43 -20.69
N ARG A 127 -12.82 -1.31 -20.43
CA ARG A 127 -14.18 -0.96 -20.05
C ARG A 127 -14.32 -1.22 -18.55
N ILE A 128 -14.94 -0.30 -17.83
CA ILE A 128 -15.29 -0.50 -16.43
C ILE A 128 -16.80 -0.30 -16.26
N ALA A 129 -17.50 -1.33 -15.77
CA ALA A 129 -18.92 -1.20 -15.44
C ALA A 129 -19.08 -0.64 -14.03
N VAL A 130 -19.78 0.49 -13.91
CA VAL A 130 -20.09 1.14 -12.63
C VAL A 130 -21.33 0.48 -12.03
N PRO A 131 -21.27 -0.08 -10.81
CA PRO A 131 -22.44 -0.69 -10.18
C PRO A 131 -23.62 0.29 -10.06
N ILE A 132 -24.84 -0.22 -10.25
CA ILE A 132 -26.08 0.60 -10.21
C ILE A 132 -26.30 1.29 -8.86
N ASP A 133 -25.78 0.71 -7.78
CA ASP A 133 -25.92 1.23 -6.41
C ASP A 133 -24.74 2.12 -5.98
N THR A 134 -23.87 2.52 -6.92
CA THR A 134 -22.70 3.37 -6.63
C THR A 134 -23.17 4.76 -6.20
N PRO A 135 -22.78 5.24 -5.00
CA PRO A 135 -23.09 6.61 -4.57
C PRO A 135 -22.55 7.69 -5.51
N GLU A 136 -23.14 8.88 -5.48
CA GLU A 136 -22.52 10.06 -6.08
C GLU A 136 -21.21 10.37 -5.35
N GLY A 137 -20.14 10.65 -6.09
CA GLY A 137 -18.84 10.90 -5.51
C GLY A 137 -17.71 10.97 -6.52
N ILE A 138 -16.50 11.21 -6.01
CA ILE A 138 -15.25 11.08 -6.75
C ILE A 138 -14.62 9.76 -6.34
N TYR A 139 -14.32 8.91 -7.33
CA TYR A 139 -13.74 7.59 -7.16
C TYR A 139 -12.36 7.58 -7.78
N THR A 140 -11.39 7.00 -7.10
CA THR A 140 -10.02 6.88 -7.62
C THR A 140 -9.87 5.51 -8.28
N LEU A 141 -9.36 5.49 -9.52
CA LEU A 141 -8.84 4.29 -10.16
C LEU A 141 -7.33 4.28 -9.99
N TYR A 142 -6.77 3.10 -9.73
CA TYR A 142 -5.33 2.93 -9.65
C TYR A 142 -4.83 2.21 -10.88
N ALA A 143 -3.75 2.71 -11.47
CA ALA A 143 -3.05 2.00 -12.52
C ALA A 143 -1.60 1.80 -12.13
N TYR A 144 -1.12 0.60 -12.40
CA TYR A 144 0.19 0.13 -12.00
C TYR A 144 0.97 -0.37 -13.21
N HIS A 145 2.22 0.07 -13.31
CA HIS A 145 3.06 -0.23 -14.46
C HIS A 145 4.38 -0.80 -14.00
N ILE A 146 4.67 -2.01 -14.48
CA ILE A 146 5.95 -2.68 -14.28
C ILE A 146 6.59 -2.91 -15.63
N ALA A 147 7.89 -2.64 -15.66
CA ALA A 147 8.79 -3.17 -16.65
C ALA A 147 9.67 -4.27 -16.06
N TYR A 148 9.78 -5.40 -16.77
CA TYR A 148 10.52 -6.59 -16.33
C TYR A 148 12.01 -6.34 -16.03
N THR A 149 12.60 -5.23 -16.50
CA THR A 149 13.97 -4.86 -16.11
C THR A 149 14.08 -4.40 -14.64
N ASN A 150 13.01 -4.50 -13.83
CA ASN A 150 12.94 -4.18 -12.39
C ASN A 150 13.29 -2.72 -12.03
N THR A 151 13.52 -1.86 -13.03
CA THR A 151 13.98 -0.47 -12.83
C THR A 151 12.88 0.58 -12.91
N TYR A 152 11.66 0.22 -13.31
CA TYR A 152 10.60 1.21 -13.50
C TYR A 152 9.28 0.74 -12.89
N PHE A 153 8.86 1.48 -11.88
CA PHE A 153 7.59 1.35 -11.19
C PHE A 153 6.87 2.70 -11.29
N THR A 154 5.59 2.68 -11.64
CA THR A 154 4.75 3.88 -11.57
C THR A 154 3.36 3.49 -11.12
N ILE A 155 2.88 4.19 -10.10
CA ILE A 155 1.47 4.19 -9.70
C ILE A 155 0.88 5.49 -10.22
N SER A 156 -0.26 5.39 -10.89
CA SER A 156 -1.04 6.55 -11.32
C SER A 156 -2.45 6.46 -10.76
N GLN A 157 -2.96 7.61 -10.34
CA GLN A 157 -4.31 7.76 -9.81
C GLN A 157 -5.16 8.52 -10.83
N VAL A 158 -6.38 8.05 -11.04
CA VAL A 158 -7.31 8.65 -11.98
C VAL A 158 -8.65 8.85 -11.29
N GLU A 159 -9.07 10.10 -11.14
CA GLU A 159 -10.35 10.44 -10.53
C GLU A 159 -11.50 10.31 -11.54
N VAL A 160 -12.53 9.56 -11.16
CA VAL A 160 -13.79 9.38 -11.88
C VAL A 160 -14.90 10.00 -11.05
N LYS A 161 -15.57 11.01 -11.60
CA LYS A 161 -16.76 11.56 -10.99
C LYS A 161 -17.98 10.72 -11.38
N VAL A 162 -18.63 10.11 -10.39
CA VAL A 162 -19.95 9.48 -10.53
C VAL A 162 -20.99 10.49 -10.08
N SER A 163 -21.94 10.84 -10.95
CA SER A 163 -23.02 11.78 -10.62
C SER A 163 -24.28 11.02 -10.23
N ALA A 164 -25.13 11.61 -9.38
CA ALA A 164 -26.46 11.06 -9.16
C ALA A 164 -27.18 10.94 -10.50
N GLY A 165 -27.57 9.71 -10.87
CA GLY A 165 -28.44 9.52 -12.02
C GLY A 165 -29.66 10.40 -11.85
N GLN A 166 -29.99 11.21 -12.86
CA GLN A 166 -31.32 11.80 -12.91
C GLN A 166 -32.28 10.62 -12.79
N PRO A 167 -33.20 10.60 -11.80
CA PRO A 167 -34.19 9.54 -11.74
C PRO A 167 -34.83 9.48 -13.12
N PRO A 168 -34.99 8.28 -13.71
CA PRO A 168 -35.58 8.14 -15.04
C PRO A 168 -36.82 9.01 -15.06
N GLU A 169 -36.96 9.90 -16.05
CA GLU A 169 -38.10 10.81 -16.17
C GLU A 169 -39.38 9.97 -16.06
N THR A 170 -39.90 9.88 -14.85
CA THR A 170 -41.17 9.25 -14.57
C THR A 170 -42.16 10.34 -14.88
N SER A 171 -42.98 10.09 -15.88
CA SER A 171 -44.14 10.91 -16.24
C SER A 171 -44.82 11.42 -14.95
N PRO A 172 -45.19 12.71 -14.88
CA PRO A 172 -45.41 13.41 -13.63
C PRO A 172 -46.47 12.72 -12.75
N PRO A 173 -46.15 12.37 -11.48
CA PRO A 173 -47.13 11.89 -10.53
C PRO A 173 -47.94 13.05 -9.94
N THR A 174 -49.25 12.84 -9.86
CA THR A 174 -50.23 13.75 -9.25
C THR A 174 -49.88 14.04 -7.78
N THR A 175 -49.66 15.32 -7.47
CA THR A 175 -49.19 15.85 -6.18
C THR A 175 -50.14 15.58 -5.01
N THR A 176 -49.60 15.12 -3.87
CA THR A 176 -50.13 15.40 -2.52
C THR A 176 -48.95 15.76 -1.60
N PRO A 177 -48.99 16.86 -0.82
CA PRO A 177 -47.82 17.33 -0.07
C PRO A 177 -47.66 16.62 1.29
N LEU A 178 -46.41 16.34 1.68
CA LEU A 178 -46.00 15.92 3.03
C LEU A 178 -44.88 16.84 3.57
N PRO A 179 -44.62 16.86 4.90
CA PRO A 179 -44.07 18.00 5.62
C PRO A 179 -42.54 18.03 5.66
N THR A 180 -42.04 19.25 5.84
CA THR A 180 -40.64 19.66 5.91
C THR A 180 -39.89 19.15 7.13
N THR A 181 -38.72 18.54 6.90
CA THR A 181 -37.72 18.15 7.91
C THR A 181 -36.64 19.25 8.07
N PRO A 182 -35.98 19.38 9.24
CA PRO A 182 -35.01 20.43 9.52
C PRO A 182 -33.63 20.15 8.89
N PRO A 183 -32.77 21.18 8.76
CA PRO A 183 -31.50 21.08 8.03
C PRO A 183 -30.41 20.36 8.85
N PRO A 184 -29.41 19.75 8.18
CA PRO A 184 -28.38 18.95 8.82
C PRO A 184 -27.34 19.83 9.56
N THR A 185 -26.91 19.35 10.72
CA THR A 185 -25.82 19.91 11.52
C THR A 185 -24.46 19.54 10.94
N THR A 186 -23.52 20.49 11.03
CA THR A 186 -22.10 20.38 10.62
C THR A 186 -21.38 19.25 11.37
N PRO A 187 -20.51 18.44 10.73
CA PRO A 187 -19.78 17.38 11.41
C PRO A 187 -18.67 17.95 12.30
N SER A 188 -18.53 17.40 13.50
CA SER A 188 -17.40 17.61 14.41
C SER A 188 -16.14 16.87 13.91
N PRO A 189 -14.92 17.31 14.28
CA PRO A 189 -13.68 16.60 13.92
C PRO A 189 -13.64 15.20 14.56
N PRO A 190 -13.02 14.21 13.91
CA PRO A 190 -12.92 12.87 14.45
C PRO A 190 -11.95 12.86 15.65
N THR A 191 -12.43 12.36 16.78
CA THR A 191 -11.64 12.11 18.01
C THR A 191 -11.80 10.65 18.41
N HIS A 192 -11.54 9.74 17.48
CA HIS A 192 -11.68 8.31 17.76
C HIS A 192 -10.31 7.75 18.19
N PRO A 193 -10.17 7.28 19.45
CA PRO A 193 -8.95 6.61 19.89
C PRO A 193 -8.85 5.24 19.20
N ILE A 194 -7.62 4.82 18.90
CA ILE A 194 -7.34 3.49 18.31
C ILE A 194 -8.05 2.42 19.14
N SER A 195 -8.88 1.59 18.50
CA SER A 195 -9.52 0.46 19.16
C SER A 195 -8.45 -0.53 19.59
N ILE A 196 -8.33 -0.77 20.89
CA ILE A 196 -7.40 -1.75 21.47
C ILE A 196 -7.63 -3.15 20.86
N LEU A 197 -8.85 -3.46 20.43
CA LEU A 197 -9.19 -4.74 19.81
C LEU A 197 -8.48 -4.91 18.46
N ASP A 198 -8.45 -3.87 17.62
CA ASP A 198 -7.82 -3.93 16.30
C ASP A 198 -6.29 -4.11 16.40
N ILE A 199 -5.66 -3.50 17.42
CA ILE A 199 -4.23 -3.68 17.67
C ILE A 199 -3.95 -5.09 18.22
N ARG A 200 -4.85 -5.66 19.03
CA ARG A 200 -4.64 -7.02 19.56
C ARG A 200 -4.72 -8.08 18.47
N ASP A 201 -5.75 -8.01 17.61
CA ASP A 201 -5.91 -8.93 16.49
C ASP A 201 -4.70 -8.87 15.54
N PHE A 202 -4.13 -7.68 15.36
CA PHE A 202 -2.89 -7.48 14.61
C PHE A 202 -1.67 -8.16 15.24
N LEU A 203 -1.51 -8.00 16.55
CA LEU A 203 -0.38 -8.59 17.27
C LEU A 203 -0.48 -10.12 17.31
N GLU A 204 -1.70 -10.68 17.29
CA GLU A 204 -1.91 -12.12 17.13
C GLU A 204 -1.45 -12.62 15.76
N LEU A 205 -1.79 -11.90 14.67
CA LEU A 205 -1.26 -12.20 13.33
C LEU A 205 0.27 -12.09 13.25
N ALA A 206 0.85 -11.15 13.99
CA ALA A 206 2.30 -10.98 14.07
C ALA A 206 2.96 -12.19 14.75
N ASP A 207 2.42 -12.64 15.89
CA ASP A 207 2.94 -13.78 16.64
C ASP A 207 2.95 -15.05 15.78
N ASP A 208 1.86 -15.32 15.05
CA ASP A 208 1.77 -16.45 14.12
C ASP A 208 2.85 -16.36 13.02
N ALA A 209 3.06 -15.16 12.46
CA ALA A 209 4.06 -14.94 11.41
C ALA A 209 5.51 -15.09 11.92
N PHE A 210 5.82 -14.75 13.17
CA PHE A 210 7.16 -14.89 13.74
C PHE A 210 7.46 -16.30 14.24
N LEU A 211 6.46 -17.03 14.75
CA LEU A 211 6.62 -18.40 15.26
C LEU A 211 6.97 -19.41 14.16
N ASP A 212 6.47 -19.22 12.94
CA ASP A 212 6.67 -20.15 11.83
C ASP A 212 7.92 -19.86 10.97
N MET A 213 8.65 -18.77 11.24
CA MET A 213 9.81 -18.39 10.42
C MET A 213 11.13 -19.05 10.86
N PRO A 214 11.81 -19.82 9.98
CA PRO A 214 13.06 -20.51 10.33
C PRO A 214 14.18 -19.53 10.72
N CYS A 215 15.01 -19.90 11.71
CA CYS A 215 16.10 -19.08 12.30
C CYS A 215 17.09 -18.45 11.31
N LYS A 216 17.16 -18.96 10.07
CA LYS A 216 17.99 -18.43 8.98
C LYS A 216 17.15 -18.31 7.70
N ALA A 217 16.07 -17.56 7.80
CA ALA A 217 15.26 -17.15 6.66
C ALA A 217 16.08 -16.25 5.74
N ASP A 218 16.17 -16.61 4.46
CA ASP A 218 16.74 -15.75 3.41
C ASP A 218 15.77 -14.61 3.05
N ALA A 219 16.23 -13.60 2.29
CA ALA A 219 15.39 -12.45 1.90
C ALA A 219 14.03 -12.84 1.28
N SER A 220 13.93 -14.01 0.64
CA SER A 220 12.69 -14.59 0.09
C SER A 220 11.71 -15.09 1.15
N SER A 221 12.21 -15.56 2.29
CA SER A 221 11.39 -16.02 3.42
C SER A 221 10.64 -14.87 4.11
N TYR A 222 11.02 -13.61 3.87
CA TYR A 222 10.34 -12.42 4.38
C TYR A 222 9.22 -11.91 3.47
N ALA A 223 8.91 -12.60 2.37
CA ALA A 223 7.83 -12.20 1.46
C ALA A 223 6.46 -12.11 2.15
N GLU A 224 6.23 -12.92 3.19
CA GLU A 224 4.97 -12.93 3.95
C GLU A 224 4.87 -11.78 4.96
N LEU A 225 6.00 -11.25 5.46
CA LEU A 225 6.04 -10.07 6.34
C LEU A 225 6.07 -8.74 5.55
N LYS A 226 6.35 -8.79 4.24
CA LYS A 226 6.75 -7.64 3.43
C LYS A 226 5.71 -6.53 3.32
N ASP A 227 4.47 -6.77 3.74
CA ASP A 227 3.38 -5.82 3.59
C ASP A 227 2.32 -5.96 4.70
N ILE A 228 2.68 -6.38 5.91
CA ILE A 228 1.73 -6.36 7.03
C ILE A 228 1.51 -4.90 7.47
N VAL A 229 0.59 -4.25 6.76
CA VAL A 229 0.05 -2.93 7.07
C VAL A 229 -1.44 -3.10 7.35
N LEU A 230 -1.86 -2.88 8.60
CA LEU A 230 -3.27 -2.62 8.85
C LEU A 230 -3.51 -1.13 8.66
N GLY A 231 -3.99 -0.79 7.47
CA GLY A 231 -4.66 0.47 7.24
C GLY A 231 -4.89 0.77 5.77
N SER A 232 -6.13 0.73 5.32
CA SER A 232 -6.51 1.29 4.02
C SER A 232 -6.46 2.82 4.06
N GLU A 233 -6.55 3.53 2.94
CA GLU A 233 -6.76 5.00 2.95
C GLU A 233 -8.00 5.45 3.75
N TYR A 234 -8.87 4.50 4.14
CA TYR A 234 -10.09 4.73 4.91
C TYR A 234 -10.00 4.25 6.37
N SER A 235 -8.87 3.68 6.81
CA SER A 235 -8.71 3.39 8.24
C SER A 235 -8.19 4.64 8.95
N GLU A 236 -8.74 4.93 10.10
CA GLU A 236 -8.27 6.00 10.98
C GLU A 236 -6.84 5.72 11.51
N TYR A 237 -6.31 4.52 11.27
CA TYR A 237 -5.06 4.04 11.84
C TYR A 237 -4.13 3.39 10.79
N ILE A 238 -2.83 3.54 10.98
CA ILE A 238 -1.78 2.86 10.20
C ILE A 238 -0.98 2.00 11.19
N VAL A 239 -1.02 0.68 11.06
CA VAL A 239 -0.19 -0.21 11.88
C VAL A 239 0.83 -0.93 11.02
N THR A 240 2.13 -0.84 11.35
CA THR A 240 3.21 -1.51 10.60
C THR A 240 4.04 -2.44 11.48
N LEU A 241 4.50 -3.54 10.87
CA LEU A 241 5.48 -4.45 11.45
C LEU A 241 6.69 -4.55 10.54
N GLY A 242 7.87 -4.62 11.16
CA GLY A 242 9.13 -4.80 10.47
C GLY A 242 9.78 -3.48 10.06
N GLY A 243 11.10 -3.51 10.02
CA GLY A 243 11.92 -2.35 9.66
C GLY A 243 11.85 -1.96 8.17
N PRO A 244 12.49 -0.84 7.79
CA PRO A 244 12.37 -0.19 6.47
C PRO A 244 12.92 -1.01 5.29
N ILE A 245 13.61 -2.11 5.58
CA ILE A 245 14.18 -3.04 4.58
C ILE A 245 13.10 -3.95 4.03
N VAL A 246 12.18 -4.38 4.89
CA VAL A 246 11.10 -5.30 4.53
C VAL A 246 9.75 -4.61 4.45
N ASN A 247 9.58 -3.43 5.06
CA ASN A 247 8.31 -2.68 5.03
C ASN A 247 8.54 -1.24 4.53
N ASN A 248 8.02 -0.92 3.33
CA ASN A 248 8.18 0.41 2.74
C ASN A 248 7.43 1.50 3.51
N MET A 249 6.32 1.17 4.20
CA MET A 249 5.60 2.13 5.03
C MET A 249 6.43 2.51 6.24
N SER A 250 7.12 1.56 6.87
CA SER A 250 8.04 1.84 7.97
C SER A 250 9.12 2.84 7.55
N ARG A 251 9.68 2.72 6.33
CA ARG A 251 10.65 3.69 5.80
C ARG A 251 10.11 5.12 5.73
N LEU A 252 8.87 5.29 5.28
CA LEU A 252 8.23 6.62 5.23
C LEU A 252 8.08 7.20 6.64
N LEU A 253 7.68 6.37 7.60
CA LEU A 253 7.50 6.79 9.00
C LEU A 253 8.85 7.10 9.68
N ASP A 254 9.90 6.35 9.35
CA ASP A 254 11.24 6.52 9.91
C ASP A 254 11.84 7.89 9.56
N ASP A 255 11.72 8.30 8.29
CA ASP A 255 12.19 9.61 7.81
C ASP A 255 11.50 10.77 8.57
N MET A 256 10.23 10.61 8.91
CA MET A 256 9.48 11.60 9.69
C MET A 256 9.90 11.66 11.16
N MET A 257 10.28 10.52 11.72
CA MET A 257 10.58 10.36 13.14
C MET A 257 12.07 10.49 13.47
N GLY A 258 12.92 10.69 12.44
CA GLY A 258 14.36 10.74 12.62
C GLY A 258 14.94 9.40 13.09
N ILE A 259 14.36 8.30 12.59
CA ILE A 259 14.81 6.94 12.82
C ILE A 259 15.59 6.50 11.58
N GLU A 260 16.72 5.83 11.78
CA GLU A 260 17.51 5.32 10.67
C GLU A 260 17.99 3.90 11.00
N PHE A 261 17.70 2.95 10.11
CA PHE A 261 18.25 1.60 10.17
C PHE A 261 19.34 1.43 9.12
N LYS A 262 20.47 0.83 9.52
CA LYS A 262 21.57 0.48 8.61
C LYS A 262 21.91 -0.99 8.74
N ILE A 263 22.17 -1.61 7.60
CA ILE A 263 22.85 -2.90 7.51
C ILE A 263 24.28 -2.63 7.08
N GLU A 264 25.21 -3.15 7.85
CA GLU A 264 26.65 -3.06 7.64
C GLU A 264 27.22 -4.47 7.48
N ASP A 265 28.48 -4.58 7.05
CA ASP A 265 29.10 -5.89 6.78
C ASP A 265 29.22 -6.76 8.05
N ASP A 266 29.34 -6.14 9.21
CA ASP A 266 29.57 -6.77 10.52
C ASP A 266 28.34 -6.78 11.44
N GLY A 267 27.25 -6.12 11.05
CA GLY A 267 26.08 -6.00 11.90
C GLY A 267 24.98 -5.10 11.35
N GLY A 268 24.05 -4.74 12.24
CA GLY A 268 23.02 -3.76 11.97
C GLY A 268 22.98 -2.69 13.04
N SER A 269 22.53 -1.50 12.67
CA SER A 269 22.38 -0.39 13.61
C SER A 269 21.05 0.32 13.45
N LEU A 270 20.59 0.87 14.57
CA LEU A 270 19.42 1.71 14.75
C LEU A 270 19.90 3.06 15.31
N CYS A 271 19.66 4.13 14.57
CA CYS A 271 19.88 5.49 15.04
C CYS A 271 18.54 6.14 15.36
N VAL A 272 18.42 6.72 16.54
CA VAL A 272 17.21 7.43 16.98
C VAL A 272 17.59 8.54 17.97
N GLY A 273 17.10 9.76 17.73
CA GLY A 273 17.37 10.90 18.60
C GLY A 273 18.87 11.22 18.76
N GLY A 274 19.68 10.93 17.74
CA GLY A 274 21.14 11.10 17.77
C GLY A 274 21.91 10.03 18.57
N SER A 275 21.22 9.04 19.13
CA SER A 275 21.83 7.86 19.75
C SER A 275 21.89 6.71 18.77
N MET A 276 22.94 5.90 18.83
CA MET A 276 23.16 4.75 17.96
C MET A 276 23.19 3.47 18.80
N PHE A 277 22.40 2.50 18.39
CA PHE A 277 22.28 1.17 18.97
C PHE A 277 22.66 0.16 17.89
N SER A 278 23.55 -0.78 18.19
CA SER A 278 24.12 -1.67 17.18
C SER A 278 24.29 -3.07 17.73
N ILE A 279 24.06 -4.06 16.87
CA ILE A 279 24.39 -5.45 17.12
C ILE A 279 25.34 -5.94 16.03
N SER A 280 26.22 -6.87 16.38
CA SER A 280 27.01 -7.63 15.42
C SER A 280 26.23 -8.84 14.89
N TRP A 281 26.68 -9.42 13.77
CA TRP A 281 26.10 -10.68 13.30
C TRP A 281 26.35 -11.89 14.21
N GLU A 282 27.32 -11.80 15.13
CA GLU A 282 27.55 -12.81 16.17
C GLU A 282 26.47 -12.78 17.26
N GLU A 283 25.83 -11.63 17.44
CA GLU A 283 24.71 -11.39 18.37
C GLU A 283 23.34 -11.69 17.75
N PHE A 284 23.31 -12.05 16.46
CA PHE A 284 22.06 -12.36 15.76
C PHE A 284 21.31 -13.51 16.43
N GLY A 285 20.08 -13.21 16.88
CA GLY A 285 19.23 -14.18 17.55
C GLY A 285 19.53 -14.38 19.04
N THR A 286 20.40 -13.56 19.63
CA THR A 286 20.64 -13.51 21.09
C THR A 286 20.57 -12.10 21.67
N HIS A 287 20.66 -11.06 20.84
CA HIS A 287 20.54 -9.67 21.25
C HIS A 287 19.99 -8.83 20.09
N ASP A 288 19.10 -7.87 20.37
CA ASP A 288 18.56 -6.97 19.35
C ASP A 288 18.08 -5.65 19.97
N TYR A 289 18.04 -4.59 19.15
CA TYR A 289 17.43 -3.32 19.48
C TYR A 289 16.21 -3.06 18.59
N SER A 290 15.19 -2.46 19.19
CA SER A 290 13.95 -2.16 18.49
C SER A 290 13.31 -0.86 18.93
N VAL A 291 12.34 -0.42 18.14
CA VAL A 291 11.53 0.76 18.41
C VAL A 291 10.05 0.41 18.31
N ILE A 292 9.27 1.02 19.21
CA ILE A 292 7.84 1.23 19.03
C ILE A 292 7.63 2.70 18.75
N CYS A 293 7.00 3.02 17.62
CA CYS A 293 6.65 4.39 17.25
C CYS A 293 5.14 4.57 17.36
N VAL A 294 4.73 5.63 18.03
CA VAL A 294 3.34 6.09 18.07
C VAL A 294 3.33 7.52 17.55
N GLY A 295 2.43 7.84 16.63
CA GLY A 295 2.32 9.20 16.12
C GLY A 295 1.07 9.43 15.30
N GLU A 296 1.07 10.53 14.55
CA GLU A 296 -0.03 10.94 13.68
C GLU A 296 0.50 11.36 12.30
N LEU A 297 -0.13 10.89 11.24
CA LEU A 297 0.20 11.21 9.85
C LEU A 297 -1.10 11.48 9.08
N ASN A 298 -1.28 12.71 8.59
CA ASN A 298 -2.47 13.14 7.84
C ASN A 298 -3.79 12.83 8.57
N ASP A 299 -3.89 13.26 9.84
CA ASP A 299 -5.05 13.03 10.72
C ASP A 299 -5.35 11.54 11.02
N ARG A 300 -4.36 10.66 10.82
CA ARG A 300 -4.45 9.22 11.13
C ARG A 300 -3.42 8.87 12.18
N ALA A 301 -3.83 8.16 13.24
CA ALA A 301 -2.85 7.67 14.20
C ALA A 301 -2.04 6.53 13.57
N TYR A 302 -0.75 6.44 13.86
CA TYR A 302 0.03 5.29 13.43
C TYR A 302 0.80 4.65 14.58
N LEU A 303 1.02 3.36 14.43
CA LEU A 303 1.71 2.49 15.36
C LEU A 303 2.67 1.60 14.57
N SER A 304 3.95 1.62 14.93
CA SER A 304 4.96 0.84 14.20
C SER A 304 5.85 0.10 15.19
N CYS A 305 6.04 -1.21 14.99
CA CYS A 305 7.02 -2.01 15.71
C CYS A 305 8.11 -2.46 14.74
N GLN A 306 9.36 -2.10 15.04
CA GLN A 306 10.49 -2.34 14.15
C GLN A 306 11.73 -2.74 14.95
N GLY A 307 12.49 -3.72 14.49
CA GLY A 307 13.79 -4.10 15.05
C GLY A 307 14.89 -4.07 14.00
N ILE A 308 16.15 -4.08 14.46
CA ILE A 308 17.31 -4.25 13.56
C ILE A 308 17.17 -5.61 12.86
N THR A 309 16.73 -6.64 13.59
CA THR A 309 16.32 -7.91 13.03
C THR A 309 14.85 -8.22 13.31
N ARG A 310 14.42 -9.40 12.85
CA ARG A 310 13.10 -9.96 13.18
C ARG A 310 12.89 -10.16 14.68
N TYR A 311 13.95 -10.47 15.44
CA TYR A 311 13.86 -10.68 16.88
C TYR A 311 13.51 -9.38 17.61
N GLY A 312 14.14 -8.27 17.23
CA GLY A 312 13.80 -6.94 17.75
C GLY A 312 12.39 -6.52 17.37
N THR A 313 11.95 -6.83 16.14
CA THR A 313 10.56 -6.56 15.72
C THR A 313 9.57 -7.34 16.58
N TRP A 314 9.86 -8.62 16.85
CA TRP A 314 9.04 -9.45 17.73
C TRP A 314 9.07 -8.94 19.18
N ALA A 315 10.23 -8.54 19.70
CA ALA A 315 10.37 -7.94 21.03
C ALA A 315 9.53 -6.67 21.19
N ALA A 316 9.50 -5.81 20.17
CA ALA A 316 8.64 -4.63 20.15
C ALA A 316 7.15 -5.00 20.20
N SER A 317 6.72 -5.99 19.42
CA SER A 317 5.34 -6.50 19.44
C SER A 317 4.96 -7.10 20.80
N CYS A 318 5.82 -7.93 21.41
CA CYS A 318 5.59 -8.52 22.73
C CYS A 318 5.50 -7.44 23.82
N TYR A 319 6.38 -6.45 23.78
CA TYR A 319 6.36 -5.32 24.71
C TYR A 319 5.07 -4.52 24.58
N LEU A 320 4.69 -4.15 23.34
CA LEU A 320 3.44 -3.45 23.06
C LEU A 320 2.21 -4.23 23.55
N ARG A 321 2.14 -5.53 23.28
CA ARG A 321 1.05 -6.41 23.75
C ARG A 321 0.91 -6.35 25.28
N SER A 322 2.04 -6.35 25.99
CA SER A 322 2.04 -6.27 27.46
C SER A 322 1.46 -4.95 27.97
N LEU A 323 1.74 -3.84 27.30
CA LEU A 323 1.19 -2.53 27.66
C LEU A 323 -0.33 -2.49 27.43
N LEU A 324 -0.78 -3.02 26.29
CA LEU A 324 -2.20 -3.07 25.92
C LEU A 324 -3.02 -4.05 26.77
N SER A 325 -2.38 -4.99 27.47
CA SER A 325 -3.06 -5.91 28.40
C SER A 325 -3.65 -5.19 29.63
N SER A 326 -3.08 -4.03 30.00
CA SER A 326 -3.46 -3.26 31.19
C SER A 326 -4.78 -2.46 31.07
N SER A 327 -5.45 -2.52 29.91
CA SER A 327 -6.66 -1.73 29.57
C SER A 327 -6.46 -0.21 29.56
N SER A 328 -5.24 0.29 29.76
CA SER A 328 -4.89 1.70 29.56
C SER A 328 -4.45 1.93 28.11
N THR A 329 -4.96 3.02 27.51
CA THR A 329 -4.53 3.54 26.20
C THR A 329 -3.55 4.69 26.33
N ASP A 330 -3.15 5.09 27.54
CA ASP A 330 -2.29 6.25 27.78
C ASP A 330 -0.94 6.12 27.03
N PHE A 331 -0.52 4.87 26.79
CA PHE A 331 0.66 4.58 25.99
C PHE A 331 0.51 5.00 24.52
N LEU A 332 -0.71 5.01 23.98
CA LEU A 332 -1.00 5.40 22.60
C LEU A 332 -1.19 6.91 22.43
N GLU A 333 -1.15 7.69 23.51
CA GLU A 333 -1.35 9.14 23.44
C GLU A 333 -0.06 9.89 23.10
N GLY A 334 -0.14 10.82 22.15
CA GLY A 334 0.96 11.69 21.75
C GLY A 334 2.00 11.01 20.84
N VAL A 335 2.88 11.83 20.27
CA VAL A 335 3.96 11.35 19.39
C VAL A 335 5.14 10.92 20.24
N LYS A 336 5.53 9.64 20.14
CA LYS A 336 6.67 9.10 20.90
C LYS A 336 7.36 7.95 20.19
N ILE A 337 8.63 7.76 20.53
CA ILE A 337 9.45 6.59 20.17
C ILE A 337 9.90 5.92 21.45
N VAL A 338 9.67 4.62 21.57
CA VAL A 338 10.16 3.80 22.68
C VAL A 338 11.26 2.91 22.15
N VAL A 339 12.48 3.09 22.65
CA VAL A 339 13.61 2.23 22.30
C VAL A 339 13.67 1.06 23.27
N LEU A 340 13.75 -0.14 22.72
CA LEU A 340 13.80 -1.38 23.45
C LEU A 340 15.10 -2.13 23.17
N GLU A 341 15.53 -2.91 24.14
CA GLU A 341 16.61 -3.89 24.05
C GLU A 341 16.04 -5.25 24.42
N TRP A 342 16.34 -6.26 23.61
CA TRP A 342 16.01 -7.66 23.92
C TRP A 342 17.29 -8.47 24.01
N ILE A 343 17.42 -9.29 25.05
CA ILE A 343 18.59 -10.15 25.29
C ILE A 343 18.09 -11.55 25.64
N ASP A 344 18.45 -12.55 24.84
CA ASP A 344 18.18 -13.96 25.13
C ASP A 344 18.98 -14.41 26.37
N MET A 345 18.33 -14.42 27.53
CA MET A 345 18.97 -14.78 28.80
C MET A 345 18.97 -16.28 29.05
N ASN A 346 18.03 -17.00 28.44
CA ASN A 346 17.81 -18.42 28.67
C ASN A 346 18.50 -19.31 27.61
N GLY A 347 18.93 -18.73 26.49
CA GLY A 347 19.67 -19.38 25.39
C GLY A 347 18.80 -20.17 24.41
N ASP A 348 17.49 -19.97 24.40
CA ASP A 348 16.53 -20.68 23.55
C ASP A 348 16.18 -19.94 22.25
N MET A 349 16.75 -18.74 22.06
CA MET A 349 16.57 -17.86 20.92
C MET A 349 15.11 -17.45 20.69
N ARG A 350 14.29 -17.43 21.74
CA ARG A 350 12.91 -16.94 21.70
C ARG A 350 12.81 -15.59 22.39
N VAL A 351 11.87 -14.79 21.93
CA VAL A 351 11.58 -13.52 22.55
C VAL A 351 10.63 -13.74 23.71
N ASP A 352 11.17 -13.73 24.92
CA ASP A 352 10.37 -13.72 26.15
C ASP A 352 10.15 -12.29 26.65
N ARG A 353 8.96 -12.01 27.20
CA ARG A 353 8.61 -10.65 27.62
C ARG A 353 9.53 -10.13 28.72
N GLU A 354 9.94 -11.01 29.62
CA GLU A 354 10.83 -10.73 30.76
C GLU A 354 12.25 -10.33 30.32
N GLU A 355 12.59 -10.61 29.06
CA GLU A 355 13.88 -10.32 28.43
C GLU A 355 13.87 -9.02 27.59
N VAL A 356 12.74 -8.30 27.56
CA VAL A 356 12.59 -7.05 26.80
C VAL A 356 12.58 -5.84 27.74
N PHE A 357 13.58 -4.97 27.58
CA PHE A 357 13.82 -3.79 28.40
C PHE A 357 13.53 -2.52 27.62
N ALA A 358 12.79 -1.59 28.21
CA ALA A 358 12.66 -0.24 27.66
C ALA A 358 13.84 0.61 28.12
N LEU A 359 14.63 1.10 27.17
CA LEU A 359 15.82 1.90 27.43
C LEU A 359 15.47 3.38 27.58
N THR A 360 14.66 3.91 26.67
CA THR A 360 14.27 5.32 26.67
C THR A 360 12.95 5.54 25.96
N VAL A 361 12.28 6.63 26.33
CA VAL A 361 11.08 7.15 25.64
C VAL A 361 11.40 8.56 25.18
N ILE A 362 11.31 8.77 23.87
CA ILE A 362 11.56 10.05 23.21
C ILE A 362 10.20 10.60 22.81
N TYR A 363 9.86 11.80 23.31
CA TYR A 363 8.68 12.54 22.87
C TYR A 363 9.11 13.45 21.71
N VAL A 364 8.38 13.40 20.59
CA VAL A 364 8.71 14.11 19.35
C VAL A 364 7.89 15.38 19.21
#